data_AF-A0A7C4A7P9-F1
#
_entry.id   AF-A0A7C4A7P9-F1
#
_cell.length_a   1.000
_cell.length_b   1.000
_cell.length_c   1.000
_cell.angle_alpha   90.00
_cell.angle_beta   90.00
_cell.angle_gamma   90.00
#
_symmetry.space_group_name_H-M   'P 1'
#
loop_
_entity.id
_entity.type
_entity.pdbx_description
1 polymer ?
#
loop_
_entity_poly.entity_id
_entity_poly.type
_entity_poly.pdbx_seq_one_letter_code
_entity_poly.pdbx_strand_id
1 'polypeptide(L)'
;MTAPESDQYRGPVRTCLVCRKRFPKHELARHVWRGALTPDQAYVLPGRGYYCCAQETCMARFPKRAAAARKGKGEGKRDEA
;
A
#
# COMPACT_ATOMS: atom_id res chain seq x y z
N MET A 1 0.71 27.11 -26.37
CA MET A 1 1.81 26.17 -26.07
C MET A 1 1.16 24.93 -25.50
N THR A 2 1.04 23.91 -26.34
CA THR A 2 0.18 22.74 -26.15
C THR A 2 0.81 21.77 -25.15
N ALA A 3 0.03 21.32 -24.16
CA ALA A 3 0.42 20.29 -23.21
C ALA A 3 0.64 18.94 -23.93
N PRO A 4 1.61 18.12 -23.51
CA PRO A 4 1.46 16.68 -23.56
C PRO A 4 0.87 16.22 -22.23
N GLU A 5 -0.46 16.28 -22.13
CA GLU A 5 -1.24 15.36 -21.31
C GLU A 5 -1.00 13.92 -21.84
N SER A 6 -0.96 12.93 -20.95
CA SER A 6 -0.95 11.47 -21.23
C SER A 6 0.39 10.69 -21.17
N ASP A 7 1.26 10.97 -20.20
CA ASP A 7 2.01 9.87 -19.51
C ASP A 7 1.17 9.32 -18.34
N GLN A 8 -0.14 9.16 -18.56
CA GLN A 8 -1.04 8.79 -17.49
C GLN A 8 -0.97 7.26 -17.33
N TYR A 9 -0.01 6.83 -16.50
CA TYR A 9 0.02 5.52 -15.84
C TYR A 9 0.73 4.36 -16.56
N ARG A 10 1.90 4.58 -17.18
CA ARG A 10 2.77 3.47 -17.67
C ARG A 10 3.48 2.66 -16.57
N GLY A 11 3.16 2.89 -15.30
CA GLY A 11 3.76 2.22 -14.16
C GLY A 11 2.90 1.08 -13.59
N PRO A 12 3.51 0.11 -12.88
CA PRO A 12 2.76 -0.93 -12.20
C PRO A 12 1.77 -0.34 -11.19
N VAL A 13 0.51 -0.73 -11.32
CA VAL A 13 -0.55 -0.38 -10.37
C VAL A 13 -0.44 -1.29 -9.15
N ARG A 14 -0.60 -0.76 -7.93
CA ARG A 14 -0.75 -1.58 -6.73
C ARG A 14 -2.01 -1.23 -5.96
N THR A 15 -2.41 -2.15 -5.10
CA THR A 15 -3.60 -2.00 -4.27
C THR A 15 -3.19 -1.56 -2.87
N CYS A 16 -3.81 -0.50 -2.38
CA CYS A 16 -3.63 -0.06 -0.99
C CYS A 16 -4.16 -1.13 -0.03
N LEU A 17 -3.39 -1.46 1.01
CA LEU A 17 -3.77 -2.47 2.01
C LEU A 17 -5.03 -2.08 2.79
N VAL A 18 -5.28 -0.78 2.97
CA VAL A 18 -6.36 -0.28 3.83
C VAL A 18 -7.68 -0.13 3.07
N CYS A 19 -7.71 0.73 2.05
CA CYS A 19 -8.92 1.00 1.29
C CYS A 19 -9.14 0.03 0.12
N ARG A 20 -8.18 -0.85 -0.17
CA ARG A 20 -8.21 -1.79 -1.30
C ARG A 20 -8.44 -1.15 -2.67
N LYS A 21 -8.23 0.17 -2.79
CA LYS A 21 -8.23 0.89 -4.06
C LYS A 21 -6.88 0.74 -4.78
N ARG A 22 -6.93 0.84 -6.11
CA ARG A 22 -5.78 0.75 -7.00
C ARG A 22 -5.17 2.15 -7.18
N PHE A 23 -3.87 2.25 -6.99
CA PHE A 23 -3.09 3.49 -7.13
C PHE A 23 -1.78 3.21 -7.87
N PRO A 24 -1.14 4.23 -8.44
CA PRO A 24 0.09 4.02 -9.19
C PRO A 24 1.21 3.76 -8.20
N LYS A 25 2.17 2.88 -8.55
CA LYS A 25 3.30 2.57 -7.67
C LYS A 25 3.97 3.83 -7.11
N HIS A 26 4.10 4.89 -7.91
CA HIS A 26 4.76 6.13 -7.50
C HIS A 26 3.95 6.95 -6.46
N GLU A 27 2.63 6.79 -6.37
CA GLU A 27 1.78 7.43 -5.35
C GLU A 27 1.61 6.57 -4.08
N LEU A 28 2.08 5.32 -4.10
CA LEU A 28 1.97 4.41 -2.97
C LEU A 28 3.27 4.31 -2.19
N ALA A 29 3.17 4.59 -0.90
CA ALA A 29 4.25 4.35 0.04
C ALA A 29 4.36 2.85 0.35
N ARG A 30 5.44 2.21 -0.12
CA ARG A 30 5.80 0.85 0.30
C ARG A 30 6.38 0.89 1.70
N HIS A 31 5.96 -0.06 2.53
CA HIS A 31 6.51 -0.30 3.85
C HIS A 31 6.82 -1.78 3.99
N VAL A 32 7.94 -2.13 4.60
CA VAL A 32 8.36 -3.51 4.82
C VAL A 32 8.35 -3.80 6.32
N TRP A 33 7.89 -4.99 6.69
CA TRP A 33 7.94 -5.42 8.09
C TRP A 33 9.30 -6.06 8.42
N ARG A 34 10.11 -5.41 9.25
CA ARG A 34 11.41 -5.89 9.74
C ARG A 34 11.47 -5.80 11.28
N GLY A 35 10.59 -6.53 11.96
CA GLY A 35 10.36 -6.37 13.40
C GLY A 35 9.39 -5.21 13.70
N ALA A 36 9.55 -4.08 13.01
CA ALA A 36 8.62 -2.96 12.95
C ALA A 36 8.25 -2.61 11.51
N LEU A 37 7.17 -1.84 11.34
CA LEU A 37 6.74 -1.33 10.03
C LEU A 37 7.69 -0.21 9.59
N THR A 38 8.57 -0.50 8.64
CA THR A 38 9.59 0.44 8.16
C THR A 38 9.18 0.97 6.78
N PRO A 39 9.15 2.30 6.55
CA PRO A 39 8.93 2.84 5.21
C PRO A 39 10.09 2.46 4.29
N ASP A 40 9.77 1.97 3.09
CA ASP A 40 10.73 1.58 2.05
C ASP A 40 10.41 2.32 0.75
N GLN A 41 10.78 3.60 0.70
CA GLN A 41 10.59 4.43 -0.49
C GLN A 41 11.49 4.01 -1.66
N ALA A 42 12.64 3.39 -1.36
CA ALA A 42 13.60 2.94 -2.37
C ALA A 42 13.22 1.59 -3.00
N TYR A 43 12.24 0.87 -2.45
CA TYR A 43 11.83 -0.47 -2.88
C TYR A 43 12.96 -1.52 -2.81
N VAL A 44 13.99 -1.29 -1.99
CA VAL A 44 15.19 -2.15 -1.91
C VAL A 44 15.12 -3.15 -0.76
N LEU A 45 14.21 -2.96 0.21
CA LEU A 45 14.23 -3.77 1.42
C LEU A 45 13.64 -5.17 1.17
N PRO A 46 14.36 -6.24 1.58
CA PRO A 46 13.87 -7.61 1.51
C PRO A 46 12.81 -7.86 2.59
N GLY A 47 11.75 -8.58 2.22
CA GLY A 47 10.65 -8.94 3.13
C GLY A 47 9.25 -8.64 2.56
N ARG A 48 8.22 -8.86 3.37
CA ARG A 48 6.82 -8.64 2.97
C ARG A 48 6.53 -7.13 2.90
N GLY A 49 6.38 -6.63 1.68
CA GLY A 49 6.01 -5.25 1.39
C GLY A 49 4.51 -5.03 1.45
N TYR A 50 4.10 -3.99 2.14
CA TYR A 50 2.74 -3.47 2.24
C TYR A 50 2.68 -2.09 1.60
N TYR A 51 1.61 -1.81 0.86
CA TYR A 51 1.44 -0.53 0.17
C TYR A 51 0.32 0.28 0.83
N CYS A 52 0.58 1.56 1.10
CA CYS A 52 -0.41 2.52 1.59
C CYS A 52 -0.50 3.72 0.65
N CYS A 53 -1.71 4.19 0.36
CA CYS A 53 -1.89 5.47 -0.32
C CYS A 53 -1.71 6.63 0.67
N ALA A 54 -1.49 7.84 0.14
CA ALA A 54 -1.31 9.08 0.91
C ALA A 54 -2.59 9.60 1.61
N GLN A 55 -3.66 8.81 1.64
CA GLN A 55 -4.89 9.16 2.34
C GLN A 55 -4.66 9.10 3.85
N GLU A 56 -5.01 10.16 4.58
CA GLU A 56 -4.82 10.25 6.03
C GLU A 56 -5.54 9.12 6.78
N THR A 57 -6.78 8.81 6.37
CA THR A 57 -7.55 7.68 6.91
C THR A 57 -6.86 6.34 6.70
N CYS A 58 -6.17 6.17 5.57
CA CYS A 58 -5.40 4.98 5.27
C CYS A 58 -4.14 4.95 6.13
N MET A 59 -3.36 6.03 6.16
CA MET A 59 -2.15 6.13 6.99
C MET A 59 -2.41 5.85 8.47
N ALA A 60 -3.50 6.41 9.04
CA ALA A 60 -3.87 6.17 10.43
C ALA A 60 -4.23 4.70 10.73
N ARG A 61 -4.87 4.01 9.78
CA ARG A 61 -5.28 2.60 9.92
C ARG A 61 -4.22 1.61 9.41
N PHE A 62 -3.25 2.08 8.65
CA PHE A 62 -2.22 1.27 8.00
C PHE A 62 -1.38 0.44 8.97
N PRO A 63 -0.84 0.96 10.08
CA PRO A 63 -0.06 0.13 10.99
C PRO A 63 -0.87 -1.01 11.61
N LYS A 64 -2.14 -0.75 11.98
CA LYS A 64 -3.07 -1.79 12.46
C LYS A 64 -3.34 -2.84 11.37
N ARG A 65 -3.64 -2.42 10.14
CA ARG A 65 -3.89 -3.33 9.00
C ARG A 65 -2.65 -4.10 8.56
N ALA A 66 -1.46 -3.50 8.59
CA ALA A 66 -0.20 -4.15 8.27
C ALA A 66 0.17 -5.21 9.31
N ALA A 67 0.01 -4.90 10.61
CA ALA A 67 0.17 -5.87 11.69
C ALA A 67 -0.86 -7.01 11.58
N ALA A 68 -2.13 -6.69 11.26
CA ALA A 68 -3.16 -7.69 11.03
C ALA A 68 -2.86 -8.55 9.80
N ALA A 69 -2.42 -7.98 8.68
CA ALA A 69 -2.06 -8.72 7.47
C ALA A 69 -0.77 -9.57 7.63
N ARG A 70 0.12 -9.17 8.55
CA ARG A 70 1.23 -10.00 9.02
C ARG A 70 0.72 -11.24 9.75
N LYS A 71 -0.18 -11.05 10.73
CA LYS A 71 -0.78 -12.14 11.51
C LYS A 71 -1.74 -13.01 10.67
N GLY A 72 -2.42 -12.38 9.71
CA GLY A 72 -3.56 -12.88 8.96
C GLY A 72 -3.26 -13.86 7.83
N LYS A 73 -2.23 -14.71 7.99
CA LYS A 73 -2.29 -16.06 7.36
C LYS A 73 -3.17 -17.02 8.19
N GLY A 74 -4.01 -16.47 9.08
CA GLY A 74 -5.21 -17.08 9.63
C GLY A 74 -6.32 -16.02 9.61
N GLU A 75 -7.51 -16.42 9.16
CA GLU A 75 -8.77 -15.67 9.29
C GLU A 75 -8.95 -14.51 8.32
N GLY A 76 -9.19 -14.89 7.05
CA GLY A 76 -10.11 -14.12 6.23
C GLY A 76 -11.56 -14.33 6.69
N LYS A 77 -12.41 -13.36 6.29
CA LYS A 77 -13.89 -13.41 6.22
C LYS A 77 -14.60 -13.21 7.57
N ARG A 78 -15.63 -12.39 7.75
CA ARG A 78 -16.65 -11.78 6.87
C ARG A 78 -17.15 -10.48 7.53
N ASP A 79 -17.31 -9.41 6.76
CA ASP A 79 -18.38 -8.43 7.06
C ASP A 79 -19.44 -8.68 5.99
N GLU A 80 -20.58 -9.23 6.40
CA GLU A 80 -21.76 -9.48 5.59
C GLU A 80 -22.93 -8.70 6.18
N ALA A 81 -23.59 -7.96 5.28
CA ALA A 81 -24.94 -7.41 5.31
C ALA A 81 -25.32 -6.44 6.44
#